data_AF-A0A1A8PJ68-F1
#
_entry.id   AF-A0A1A8PJ68-F1
#
_cell.length_a   1.000
_cell.length_b   1.000
_cell.length_c   1.000
_cell.angle_alpha   90.00
_cell.angle_beta   90.00
_cell.angle_gamma   90.00
#
_symmetry.space_group_name_H-M   'P 1'
#
loop_
_entity.id
_entity.type
_entity.pdbx_description
1 polymer ?
#
loop_
_entity_poly.entity_id
_entity_poly.type
_entity_poly.pdbx_seq_one_letter_code
_entity_poly.pdbx_strand_id
1 'polypeptide(L)'
;GGGLLCGVIQGMKDVGWMDVPIIAIETVGADCLNAAIKAGKVVTLDGITSEAKCLGAKTVCQRAFEYSQSGEPKIISELVTDQQALTAIDTFLDEERVLVEMACGAALAAVYSGLISRLQEQGRLP
;
A
#
# COMPACT_ATOMS: atom_id res chain seq x y z
N GLY A 1 -7.04 5.29 1.26
CA GLY A 1 -7.65 6.02 2.40
C GLY A 1 -6.66 6.40 3.50
N GLY A 2 -5.89 5.45 4.04
CA GLY A 2 -4.77 5.73 4.95
C GLY A 2 -5.01 5.46 6.44
N GLY A 3 -6.24 5.13 6.87
CA GLY A 3 -6.54 4.85 8.27
C GLY A 3 -5.73 3.68 8.86
N LEU A 4 -5.67 2.55 8.14
CA LEU A 4 -4.85 1.40 8.55
C LEU A 4 -3.36 1.77 8.67
N LEU A 5 -2.82 2.48 7.67
CA LEU A 5 -1.44 2.96 7.68
C LEU A 5 -1.16 3.83 8.92
N CYS A 6 -2.04 4.80 9.22
CA CYS A 6 -1.90 5.64 10.41
C CYS A 6 -1.93 4.82 11.71
N GLY A 7 -2.84 3.85 11.81
CA GLY A 7 -2.96 2.99 12.99
C GLY A 7 -1.72 2.13 13.20
N VAL A 8 -1.20 1.52 12.12
CA VAL A 8 0.02 0.71 12.14
C VAL A 8 1.22 1.56 12.59
N ILE A 9 1.41 2.75 12.00
CA ILE A 9 2.51 3.65 12.38
C ILE A 9 2.41 4.06 13.85
N GLN A 10 1.20 4.41 14.30
CA GLN A 10 0.99 4.76 15.71
C GLN A 10 1.34 3.59 16.63
N GLY A 11 0.87 2.38 16.34
CA GLY A 11 1.21 1.19 17.12
C GLY A 11 2.71 0.89 17.11
N MET A 12 3.37 1.00 15.96
CA MET A 12 4.83 0.83 15.83
C MET A 12 5.59 1.85 16.69
N LYS A 13 5.13 3.10 16.73
CA LYS A 13 5.71 4.13 17.59
C LYS A 13 5.58 3.76 19.06
N ASP A 14 4.43 3.25 19.47
CA ASP A 14 4.15 2.91 20.87
C ASP A 14 5.00 1.73 21.36
N VAL A 15 5.40 0.82 20.47
CA VAL A 15 6.27 -0.33 20.78
C VAL A 15 7.74 -0.14 20.39
N GLY A 16 8.11 1.04 19.86
CA GLY A 16 9.48 1.38 19.52
C GLY A 16 10.03 0.78 18.22
N TRP A 17 9.17 0.38 17.27
CA TRP A 17 9.54 -0.24 15.97
C TRP A 17 9.64 0.76 14.82
N MET A 18 10.20 1.94 15.07
CA MET A 18 10.27 3.02 14.07
C MET A 18 11.33 2.77 12.97
N ASP A 19 12.20 1.78 13.18
CA ASP A 19 13.20 1.30 12.24
C ASP A 19 12.63 0.34 11.18
N VAL A 20 11.45 -0.23 11.42
CA VAL A 20 10.80 -1.16 10.48
C VAL A 20 10.15 -0.35 9.33
N PRO A 21 10.52 -0.60 8.06
CA PRO A 21 9.90 0.08 6.92
C PRO A 21 8.49 -0.44 6.66
N ILE A 22 7.61 0.43 6.16
CA ILE A 22 6.25 0.08 5.73
C ILE A 22 6.18 0.16 4.21
N ILE A 23 5.69 -0.90 3.57
CA ILE A 23 5.35 -0.88 2.15
C ILE A 23 3.85 -0.62 2.03
N ALA A 24 3.49 0.57 1.59
CA ALA A 24 2.10 0.98 1.38
C ALA A 24 1.70 0.68 -0.06
N ILE A 25 0.95 -0.42 -0.24
CA ILE A 25 0.47 -0.86 -1.55
C ILE A 25 -0.91 -0.27 -1.86
N GLU A 26 -1.06 0.30 -3.04
CA GLU A 26 -2.34 0.65 -3.64
C GLU A 26 -2.47 0.00 -5.04
N THR A 27 -3.68 -0.11 -5.55
CA THR A 27 -3.91 -0.52 -6.95
C THR A 27 -3.89 0.70 -7.87
N VAL A 28 -3.39 0.52 -9.11
CA VAL A 28 -3.51 1.54 -10.16
C VAL A 28 -4.98 1.88 -10.38
N GLY A 29 -5.37 3.14 -10.17
CA GLY A 29 -6.77 3.57 -10.25
C GLY A 29 -7.47 3.70 -8.89
N ALA A 30 -6.80 3.37 -7.79
CA ALA A 30 -7.20 3.67 -6.41
C ALA A 30 -5.99 4.12 -5.56
N ASP A 31 -5.08 4.86 -6.18
CA ASP A 31 -3.72 5.18 -5.70
C ASP A 31 -3.58 6.59 -5.08
N CYS A 32 -4.50 6.94 -4.17
CA CYS A 32 -4.59 8.27 -3.61
C CYS A 32 -3.38 8.70 -2.76
N LEU A 33 -2.74 7.79 -2.02
CA LEU A 33 -1.53 8.09 -1.25
C LEU A 33 -0.35 8.29 -2.20
N ASN A 34 -0.18 7.40 -3.18
CA ASN A 34 0.90 7.50 -4.16
C ASN A 34 0.81 8.82 -4.95
N ALA A 35 -0.39 9.20 -5.40
CA ALA A 35 -0.63 10.46 -6.07
C ALA A 35 -0.27 11.67 -5.19
N ALA A 36 -0.64 11.64 -3.91
CA ALA A 36 -0.31 12.72 -2.98
C ALA A 36 1.21 12.84 -2.73
N ILE A 37 1.90 11.71 -2.56
CA ILE A 37 3.36 11.67 -2.40
C ILE A 37 4.06 12.26 -3.63
N LYS A 38 3.67 11.81 -4.84
CA LYS A 38 4.23 12.32 -6.11
C LYS A 38 3.98 13.81 -6.31
N ALA A 39 2.82 14.30 -5.89
CA ALA A 39 2.46 15.71 -5.99
C ALA A 39 3.08 16.60 -4.90
N GLY A 40 3.66 16.01 -3.85
CA GLY A 40 4.16 16.73 -2.67
C GLY A 40 3.07 17.43 -1.87
N LYS A 41 1.79 17.08 -2.09
CA LYS A 41 0.62 17.63 -1.38
C LYS A 41 -0.56 16.68 -1.50
N VAL A 42 -1.52 16.79 -0.59
CA VAL A 42 -2.79 16.04 -0.71
C VAL A 42 -3.50 16.45 -2.01
N VAL A 43 -3.88 15.43 -2.79
CA VAL A 43 -4.63 15.57 -4.04
C VAL A 43 -5.85 14.66 -4.02
N THR A 44 -6.83 15.01 -4.85
CA THR A 44 -8.06 14.24 -5.05
C THR A 44 -8.03 13.64 -6.45
N LEU A 45 -8.15 12.32 -6.54
CA LEU A 45 -8.33 11.62 -7.82
C LEU A 45 -9.68 11.96 -8.44
N ASP A 46 -9.73 12.15 -9.76
CA ASP A 46 -10.98 12.47 -10.48
C ASP A 46 -12.02 11.35 -10.33
N GLY A 47 -11.56 10.09 -10.33
CA GLY A 47 -12.38 8.90 -10.23
C GLY A 47 -11.59 7.72 -9.64
N ILE A 48 -12.33 6.67 -9.27
CA ILE A 48 -11.76 5.37 -8.93
C ILE A 48 -12.03 4.45 -10.12
N THR A 49 -10.97 3.93 -10.72
CA THR A 49 -11.05 3.03 -11.89
C THR A 49 -10.63 1.60 -11.55
N SER A 50 -10.05 1.38 -10.37
CA SER A 50 -9.71 0.04 -9.88
C SER A 50 -10.95 -0.67 -9.34
N GLU A 51 -10.99 -1.99 -9.51
CA GLU A 51 -11.99 -2.88 -8.91
C GLU A 51 -11.77 -3.08 -7.40
N ALA A 52 -10.63 -2.66 -6.84
CA ALA A 52 -10.34 -2.70 -5.42
C ALA A 52 -11.11 -1.61 -4.63
N LYS A 53 -12.43 -1.79 -4.49
CA LYS A 53 -13.35 -0.81 -3.89
C LYS A 53 -12.92 -0.33 -2.49
N CYS A 54 -12.38 -1.21 -1.66
CA CYS A 54 -11.92 -0.86 -0.31
C CYS A 54 -10.69 0.07 -0.29
N LEU A 55 -9.93 0.15 -1.38
CA LEU A 55 -8.86 1.13 -1.57
C LEU A 55 -9.38 2.46 -2.15
N GLY A 56 -10.62 2.49 -2.66
CA GLY A 56 -11.24 3.55 -3.47
C GLY A 56 -11.51 4.90 -2.79
N ALA A 57 -10.68 5.33 -1.84
CA ALA A 57 -10.70 6.70 -1.38
C ALA A 57 -10.08 7.62 -2.45
N LYS A 58 -10.82 8.63 -2.92
CA LYS A 58 -10.27 9.59 -3.90
C LYS A 58 -9.16 10.49 -3.33
N THR A 59 -9.20 10.73 -2.02
CA THR A 59 -8.24 11.59 -1.32
C THR A 59 -7.73 10.83 -0.13
N VAL A 60 -6.41 10.79 0.04
CA VAL A 60 -5.78 10.20 1.23
C VAL A 60 -6.04 11.07 2.46
N CYS A 61 -6.13 10.48 3.65
CA CYS A 61 -6.22 11.28 4.86
C CYS A 61 -4.94 12.11 5.07
N GLN A 62 -5.11 13.33 5.60
CA GLN A 62 -4.02 14.27 5.85
C GLN A 62 -2.89 13.63 6.67
N ARG A 63 -3.26 12.85 7.68
CA ARG A 63 -2.31 12.20 8.59
C ARG A 63 -1.41 11.17 7.89
N ALA A 64 -1.95 10.38 6.95
CA ALA A 64 -1.14 9.42 6.20
C ALA A 64 -0.16 10.14 5.26
N PHE A 65 -0.59 11.26 4.67
CA PHE A 65 0.33 12.09 3.89
C PHE A 65 1.43 12.70 4.78
N GLU A 66 1.11 13.25 5.95
CA GLU A 66 2.10 13.76 6.90
C GLU A 66 3.15 12.70 7.28
N TYR A 67 2.72 11.47 7.58
CA TYR A 67 3.65 10.37 7.87
C TYR A 67 4.52 10.02 6.67
N SER A 68 4.01 10.11 5.44
CA SER A 68 4.84 9.87 4.25
C SER A 68 5.95 10.91 4.07
N GLN A 69 5.76 12.12 4.62
CA GLN A 69 6.72 13.22 4.53
C GLN A 69 7.69 13.26 5.73
N SER A 70 7.37 12.61 6.86
CA SER A 70 8.19 12.66 8.07
C SER A 70 9.51 11.90 7.93
N GLY A 71 9.57 10.90 7.06
CA GLY A 71 10.74 10.03 6.88
C GLY A 71 10.89 8.91 7.91
N GLU A 72 10.11 8.94 9.00
CA GLU A 72 10.11 7.93 10.08
C GLU A 72 8.67 7.52 10.45
N PRO A 73 8.29 6.21 10.32
CA PRO A 73 9.09 5.14 9.73
C PRO A 73 9.21 5.33 8.20
N LYS A 74 10.14 4.64 7.55
CA LYS A 74 10.30 4.71 6.09
C LYS A 74 9.06 4.13 5.40
N ILE A 75 8.29 4.96 4.71
CA ILE A 75 7.12 4.54 3.93
C ILE A 75 7.51 4.42 2.46
N ILE A 76 7.32 3.23 1.90
CA ILE A 76 7.57 2.91 0.49
C ILE A 76 6.22 2.75 -0.18
N SER A 77 5.79 3.75 -0.95
CA SER A 77 4.55 3.67 -1.72
C SER A 77 4.80 2.97 -3.05
N GLU A 78 4.12 1.86 -3.28
CA GLU A 78 4.22 1.07 -4.51
C GLU A 78 2.83 0.74 -5.04
N LEU A 79 2.76 0.53 -6.35
CA LEU A 79 1.51 0.24 -7.04
C LEU A 79 1.54 -1.15 -7.66
N VAL A 80 0.38 -1.80 -7.64
CA VAL A 80 0.11 -3.03 -8.36
C VAL A 80 -1.11 -2.85 -9.27
N THR A 81 -1.24 -3.66 -10.30
CA THR A 81 -2.44 -3.67 -11.14
C THR A 81 -3.54 -4.53 -10.50
N ASP A 82 -4.80 -4.29 -10.87
CA ASP A 82 -5.91 -5.18 -10.48
C ASP A 82 -5.66 -6.62 -10.91
N GLN A 83 -5.02 -6.83 -12.07
CA GLN A 83 -4.67 -8.17 -12.54
C GLN A 83 -3.65 -8.86 -11.62
N GLN A 84 -2.66 -8.12 -11.12
CA GLN A 84 -1.68 -8.66 -10.15
C GLN A 84 -2.36 -8.99 -8.82
N ALA A 85 -3.28 -8.13 -8.35
CA ALA A 85 -4.06 -8.40 -7.14
C ALA A 85 -4.95 -9.65 -7.31
N LEU A 86 -5.61 -9.82 -8.46
CA LEU A 86 -6.41 -11.00 -8.77
C LEU A 86 -5.58 -12.28 -8.80
N THR A 87 -4.42 -12.26 -9.47
CA THR A 87 -3.51 -13.40 -9.49
C THR A 87 -3.03 -13.75 -8.08
N ALA A 88 -2.72 -12.76 -7.24
CA ALA A 88 -2.34 -12.98 -5.86
C ALA A 88 -3.47 -13.62 -5.03
N ILE A 89 -4.73 -13.22 -5.25
CA ILE A 89 -5.89 -13.82 -4.58
C ILE A 89 -6.07 -15.27 -4.98
N ASP A 90 -5.96 -15.58 -6.27
CA ASP A 90 -6.10 -16.94 -6.80
C ASP A 90 -5.03 -17.87 -6.22
N THR A 91 -3.76 -17.44 -6.26
CA THR A 91 -2.66 -18.20 -5.66
C THR A 91 -2.83 -18.36 -4.14
N PHE A 92 -3.20 -17.29 -3.43
CA PHE A 92 -3.42 -17.36 -1.98
C PHE A 92 -4.60 -18.27 -1.60
N LEU A 93 -5.66 -18.30 -2.40
CA LEU A 93 -6.77 -19.22 -2.22
C LEU A 93 -6.34 -20.68 -2.39
N ASP A 94 -5.48 -20.97 -3.37
CA ASP A 94 -4.98 -22.31 -3.62
C ASP A 94 -4.02 -22.80 -2.52
N GLU A 95 -3.13 -21.92 -2.06
CA GLU A 95 -2.10 -22.24 -1.06
C GLU A 95 -2.66 -22.25 0.38
N GLU A 96 -3.36 -21.18 0.77
CA GLU A 96 -3.77 -20.95 2.17
C GLU A 96 -5.25 -21.26 2.42
N ARG A 97 -6.02 -21.61 1.37
CA ARG A 97 -7.46 -21.95 1.46
C ARG A 97 -8.33 -20.84 2.04
N VAL A 98 -7.90 -19.59 1.89
CA VAL A 98 -8.62 -18.39 2.33
C VAL A 98 -8.89 -17.48 1.13
N LEU A 99 -10.17 -17.18 0.91
CA LEU A 99 -10.56 -16.18 -0.09
C LEU A 99 -10.53 -14.79 0.53
N VAL A 100 -9.87 -13.84 -0.15
CA VAL A 100 -9.78 -12.45 0.28
C VAL A 100 -10.26 -11.50 -0.81
N GLU A 101 -10.56 -10.26 -0.43
CA GLU A 101 -10.97 -9.21 -1.37
C GLU A 101 -9.79 -8.60 -2.15
N MET A 102 -10.10 -7.84 -3.20
CA MET A 102 -9.14 -7.14 -4.06
C MET A 102 -8.12 -6.26 -3.32
N ALA A 103 -8.56 -5.52 -2.30
CA ALA A 103 -7.65 -4.66 -1.53
C ALA A 103 -6.62 -5.47 -0.73
N CYS A 104 -7.02 -6.63 -0.20
CA CYS A 104 -6.10 -7.55 0.45
C CYS A 104 -5.17 -8.22 -0.57
N GLY A 105 -5.72 -8.62 -1.73
CA GLY A 105 -4.96 -9.10 -2.88
C GLY A 105 -3.86 -8.14 -3.33
N ALA A 106 -4.09 -6.83 -3.24
CA ALA A 106 -3.06 -5.84 -3.56
C ALA A 106 -1.85 -5.94 -2.63
N ALA A 107 -2.06 -6.11 -1.31
CA ALA A 107 -0.97 -6.32 -0.36
C ALA A 107 -0.24 -7.64 -0.62
N LEU A 108 -0.97 -8.72 -0.89
CA LEU A 108 -0.39 -10.04 -1.25
C LEU A 108 0.43 -9.98 -2.54
N ALA A 109 -0.03 -9.19 -3.51
CA ALA A 109 0.67 -8.99 -4.78
C ALA A 109 2.07 -8.41 -4.59
N ALA A 110 2.39 -7.74 -3.48
CA ALA A 110 3.76 -7.33 -3.21
C ALA A 110 4.72 -8.54 -3.14
N VAL A 111 4.26 -9.67 -2.58
CA VAL A 111 5.05 -10.90 -2.52
C VAL A 111 4.96 -11.64 -3.85
N TYR A 112 3.75 -11.96 -4.31
CA TYR A 112 3.54 -12.83 -5.48
C TYR A 112 4.01 -12.23 -6.81
N SER A 113 4.11 -10.90 -6.93
CA SER A 113 4.64 -10.25 -8.14
C SER A 113 6.17 -10.08 -8.13
N GLY A 114 6.86 -10.49 -7.06
CA GLY A 114 8.30 -10.26 -6.87
C GLY A 114 8.66 -8.81 -6.53
N LEU A 115 7.68 -7.97 -6.16
CA LEU A 115 7.91 -6.57 -5.79
C LEU A 115 8.87 -6.45 -4.59
N ILE A 116 8.73 -7.30 -3.58
CA ILE A 116 9.65 -7.35 -2.43
C ILE A 116 11.08 -7.60 -2.89
N SER A 117 11.31 -8.66 -3.67
CA SER A 117 12.65 -9.00 -4.19
C SER A 117 13.24 -7.85 -5.00
N ARG A 118 12.44 -7.23 -5.87
CA ARG A 118 12.85 -6.04 -6.63
C ARG A 118 13.25 -4.86 -5.74
N LEU A 119 12.52 -4.61 -4.65
CA LEU A 119 12.85 -3.54 -3.71
C LEU A 119 14.15 -3.82 -2.93
N GLN A 120 14.43 -5.08 -2.61
CA GLN A 120 15.66 -5.51 -1.96
C GLN A 120 16.86 -5.38 -2.91
N GLU A 121 16.73 -5.80 -4.17
CA GLU A 121 17.75 -5.63 -5.21
C GLU A 121 18.08 -4.14 -5.45
N GLN A 122 17.09 -3.25 -5.30
CA GLN A 122 17.26 -1.80 -5.39
C GLN A 122 17.85 -1.17 -4.11
N GLY A 123 18.10 -1.94 -3.05
CA GLY A 123 18.53 -1.42 -1.74
C GLY A 123 17.49 -0.52 -1.06
N ARG A 124 16.22 -0.58 -1.49
CA ARG A 124 15.13 0.23 -0.92
C ARG A 124 14.50 -0.45 0.29
N LEU A 125 14.60 -1.77 0.37
CA LEU A 125 14.20 -2.60 1.50
C LEU A 125 15.44 -3.38 2.00
N PRO A 126 15.61 -3.56 3.32
CA PRO A 126 16.70 -4.37 3.87
C PRO A 126 16.59 -5.86 3.53
#